data_AF-M4DEG6-F1
#
_entry.id   AF-M4DEG6-F1
#
_cell.length_a   1.000
_cell.length_b   1.000
_cell.length_c   1.000
_cell.angle_alpha   90.00
_cell.angle_beta   90.00
_cell.angle_gamma   90.00
#
_symmetry.space_group_name_H-M   'P 1'
#
loop_
_entity.id
_entity.type
_entity.pdbx_description
1 polymer ?
#
loop_
_entity_poly.entity_id
_entity_poly.type
_entity_poly.pdbx_seq_one_letter_code
_entity_poly.pdbx_strand_id
1 'polypeptide(L)'
;MIQFHKPISTTYSWTKWLDKHPEYFSNPFYVTGNSYSGKVIPAIVQEISNGNYICCEPQINLQGYVLGNPVTNFDIDNNTRIPFAHGMALISDELYESMKKRCGGNYFNVDPQNTECLELVKDYKKTYWYSLSEYWANNESVRRALRVVKGGGHTL
;
A
#
# COMPACT_ATOMS: atom_id res chain seq x y z
N MET A 1 28.88 -10.43 -26.07
CA MET A 1 27.88 -9.43 -25.66
C MET A 1 26.70 -9.53 -26.60
N ILE A 2 25.53 -9.96 -26.12
CA ILE A 2 24.29 -9.92 -26.89
C ILE A 2 23.25 -9.27 -25.97
N GLN A 3 23.04 -7.96 -26.13
CA GLN A 3 21.91 -7.26 -25.51
C GLN A 3 20.77 -7.24 -26.54
N PHE A 4 19.69 -7.95 -26.22
CA PHE A 4 18.43 -7.82 -26.93
C PHE A 4 17.79 -6.47 -26.55
N HIS A 5 18.04 -5.44 -27.35
CA HIS A 5 17.36 -4.15 -27.22
C HIS A 5 15.97 -4.29 -27.84
N LYS A 6 14.97 -4.63 -27.02
CA LYS A 6 13.56 -4.48 -27.40
C LYS A 6 13.12 -3.04 -27.05
N PRO A 7 12.51 -2.30 -27.98
CA PRO A 7 11.98 -0.97 -27.67
C PRO A 7 10.93 -1.07 -26.57
N ILE A 8 10.86 -0.04 -25.72
CA ILE A 8 9.94 0.11 -24.57
C ILE A 8 8.50 -0.26 -24.96
N SER A 9 8.11 0.08 -26.19
CA SER A 9 6.82 -0.25 -26.83
C SER A 9 6.41 -1.73 -26.68
N THR A 10 7.36 -2.66 -26.50
CA THR A 10 7.07 -4.11 -26.57
C THR A 10 7.08 -4.87 -25.24
N THR A 11 7.36 -4.24 -24.10
CA THR A 11 7.60 -4.96 -22.84
C THR A 11 6.33 -5.15 -21.98
N TYR A 12 5.35 -4.23 -22.06
CA TYR A 12 4.14 -4.30 -21.22
C TYR A 12 2.85 -4.17 -22.02
N SER A 13 1.74 -4.73 -21.53
CA SER A 13 0.45 -4.65 -22.24
C SER A 13 -0.05 -3.21 -22.41
N TRP A 14 0.35 -2.29 -21.53
CA TRP A 14 -0.10 -0.90 -21.55
C TRP A 14 0.69 -0.05 -22.57
N THR A 15 1.92 -0.43 -22.95
CA THR A 15 2.65 0.30 -24.01
C THR A 15 2.01 0.08 -25.37
N LYS A 16 1.45 -1.12 -25.61
CA LYS A 16 0.62 -1.41 -26.78
C LYS A 16 -0.67 -0.58 -26.85
N TRP A 17 -1.15 -0.08 -25.71
CA TRP A 17 -2.30 0.84 -25.67
C TRP A 17 -1.88 2.21 -26.19
N LEU A 18 -0.70 2.72 -25.78
CA LEU A 18 -0.16 3.98 -26.30
C LEU A 18 0.14 3.90 -27.80
N ASP A 19 0.65 2.77 -28.30
CA ASP A 19 0.85 2.57 -29.74
C ASP A 19 -0.45 2.69 -30.55
N LYS A 20 -1.60 2.36 -29.95
CA LYS A 20 -2.94 2.51 -30.56
C LYS A 20 -3.58 3.88 -30.34
N HIS A 21 -3.04 4.67 -29.41
CA HIS A 21 -3.56 5.97 -29.01
C HIS A 21 -2.43 7.01 -28.97
N PRO A 22 -1.77 7.28 -30.12
CA PRO A 22 -0.58 8.10 -30.17
C PRO A 22 -0.81 9.56 -29.75
N GLU A 23 -2.06 10.03 -29.77
CA GLU A 23 -2.46 11.35 -29.30
C GLU A 23 -2.16 11.61 -27.81
N TYR A 24 -1.92 10.55 -27.02
CA TYR A 24 -1.59 10.67 -25.60
C TYR A 24 -0.08 10.65 -25.30
N PHE A 25 0.81 10.43 -26.27
CA PHE A 25 2.26 10.30 -26.00
C PHE A 25 2.86 11.55 -25.34
N SER A 26 2.42 12.74 -25.74
CA SER A 26 2.91 14.01 -25.19
C SER A 26 2.26 14.38 -23.87
N ASN A 27 1.18 13.71 -23.45
CA ASN A 27 0.46 14.06 -22.23
C ASN A 27 1.26 13.69 -20.98
N PRO A 28 1.21 14.52 -19.93
CA PRO A 28 1.73 14.17 -18.61
C PRO A 28 1.21 12.79 -18.16
N PHE A 29 2.11 11.84 -17.98
CA PHE A 29 1.79 10.47 -17.64
C PHE A 29 2.10 10.19 -16.17
N TYR A 30 1.10 9.69 -15.44
CA TYR A 30 1.21 9.30 -14.04
C TYR A 30 0.78 7.85 -13.88
N VAL A 31 1.56 7.09 -13.13
CA VAL A 31 1.21 5.70 -12.79
C VAL A 31 0.67 5.66 -11.37
N THR A 32 -0.50 5.08 -11.14
CA THR A 32 -1.09 5.06 -9.80
C THR A 32 -1.52 3.66 -9.40
N GLY A 33 -1.53 3.39 -8.09
CA GLY A 33 -1.97 2.12 -7.57
C GLY A 33 -2.29 2.17 -6.08
N ASN A 34 -2.97 1.14 -5.60
CA ASN A 34 -3.36 1.02 -4.20
C ASN A 34 -2.93 -0.34 -3.64
N SER A 35 -2.70 -0.44 -2.33
CA SER A 35 -2.44 -1.71 -1.65
C SER A 35 -1.20 -2.42 -2.21
N TYR A 36 -1.33 -3.66 -2.68
CA TYR A 36 -0.21 -4.46 -3.21
C TYR A 36 0.49 -3.81 -4.41
N SER A 37 -0.17 -2.88 -5.10
CA SER A 37 0.44 -2.09 -6.18
C SER A 37 1.64 -1.28 -5.73
N GLY A 38 1.86 -1.07 -4.42
CA GLY A 38 3.11 -0.54 -3.88
C GLY A 38 4.37 -1.32 -4.26
N LYS A 39 4.23 -2.60 -4.64
CA LYS A 39 5.32 -3.41 -5.22
C LYS A 39 5.44 -3.27 -6.73
N VAL A 40 4.31 -3.22 -7.42
CA VAL A 40 4.23 -3.30 -8.89
C VAL A 40 4.53 -1.96 -9.55
N ILE A 41 3.96 -0.88 -9.01
CA ILE A 41 4.02 0.45 -9.63
C ILE A 41 5.45 1.02 -9.64
N PRO A 42 6.24 0.95 -8.54
CA PRO A 42 7.63 1.39 -8.60
C PRO A 42 8.46 0.63 -9.64
N ALA A 43 8.21 -0.68 -9.81
CA ALA A 43 8.88 -1.48 -10.83
C ALA A 43 8.50 -1.01 -12.25
N ILE A 44 7.21 -0.79 -12.51
CA ILE A 44 6.75 -0.26 -13.82
C ILE A 44 7.39 1.11 -14.09
N VAL A 45 7.35 2.03 -13.12
CA VAL A 45 7.89 3.38 -13.25
C VAL A 45 9.40 3.34 -13.52
N GLN A 46 10.13 2.46 -12.83
CA GLN A 46 11.56 2.27 -13.05
C GLN A 46 11.85 1.83 -14.49
N GLU A 47 11.06 0.90 -15.03
CA GLU A 47 11.22 0.40 -16.39
C GLU A 47 10.88 1.45 -17.45
N ILE A 48 9.86 2.28 -17.21
CA ILE A 48 9.57 3.46 -18.06
C ILE A 48 10.75 4.43 -18.03
N SER A 49 11.27 4.74 -16.83
CA SER A 49 12.39 5.67 -16.65
C SER A 49 13.67 5.17 -17.33
N ASN A 50 14.01 3.89 -17.15
CA ASN A 50 15.15 3.25 -17.81
C ASN A 50 14.98 3.27 -19.33
N GLY A 51 13.78 2.96 -19.80
CA GLY A 51 13.41 3.03 -21.20
C GLY A 51 13.69 4.42 -21.78
N ASN A 52 13.10 5.45 -21.18
CA ASN A 52 13.26 6.84 -21.63
C ASN A 52 14.74 7.28 -21.66
N TYR A 53 15.58 6.76 -20.74
CA TYR A 53 17.00 7.07 -20.65
C TYR A 53 17.86 6.41 -21.73
N ILE A 54 17.66 5.11 -22.01
CA ILE A 54 18.57 4.31 -22.83
C ILE A 54 18.44 4.66 -24.33
N CYS A 55 17.22 4.83 -24.84
CA CYS A 55 16.93 5.25 -26.21
C CYS A 55 15.42 5.19 -26.49
N CYS A 56 15.00 6.03 -27.45
CA CYS A 56 13.99 5.76 -28.47
C CYS A 56 12.68 6.54 -28.29
N GLU A 57 12.25 7.16 -29.40
CA GLU A 57 10.95 7.81 -29.54
C GLU A 57 9.84 6.78 -29.84
N PRO A 58 8.60 7.05 -29.43
CA PRO A 58 8.19 8.18 -28.58
C PRO A 58 8.55 7.96 -27.12
N GLN A 59 9.16 8.98 -26.50
CA GLN A 59 9.35 8.98 -25.04
C GLN A 59 8.01 9.12 -24.32
N ILE A 60 7.84 8.40 -23.21
CA ILE A 60 6.67 8.59 -22.35
C ILE A 60 6.94 9.81 -21.48
N ASN A 61 6.03 10.78 -21.49
CA ASN A 61 6.13 11.97 -20.64
C ASN A 61 5.80 11.67 -19.16
N LEU A 62 6.58 10.78 -18.55
CA LEU A 62 6.43 10.31 -17.17
C LEU A 62 6.74 11.44 -16.19
N GLN A 63 5.73 11.85 -15.42
CA GLN A 63 5.86 12.88 -14.39
C GLN A 63 6.04 12.30 -12.99
N GLY A 64 5.55 11.09 -12.75
CA GLY A 64 5.70 10.43 -11.46
C GLY A 64 4.66 9.36 -11.23
N TYR A 65 4.52 8.96 -9.96
CA TYR A 65 3.57 7.94 -9.55
C TYR A 65 2.98 8.24 -8.17
N VAL A 66 1.78 7.70 -7.93
CA VAL A 66 1.04 7.89 -6.67
C VAL A 66 0.63 6.54 -6.12
N LEU A 67 0.90 6.33 -4.84
CA LEU A 67 0.57 5.08 -4.13
C LEU A 67 -0.42 5.36 -3.00
N GLY A 68 -1.61 4.77 -3.10
CA GLY A 68 -2.57 4.70 -1.99
C GLY A 68 -2.26 3.51 -1.09
N ASN A 69 -2.18 3.72 0.22
CA ASN A 69 -1.97 2.68 1.24
C ASN A 69 -1.07 1.51 0.79
N PRO A 70 0.16 1.78 0.29
CA PRO A 70 0.94 0.76 -0.39
C PRO A 70 1.50 -0.29 0.56
N VAL A 71 1.65 -1.51 0.05
CA VAL A 71 2.62 -2.46 0.59
C VAL A 71 4.00 -2.13 0.03
N THR A 72 4.94 -1.77 0.90
CA THR A 72 6.31 -1.38 0.54
C THR A 72 7.34 -2.37 1.08
N ASN A 73 7.27 -2.70 2.37
CA ASN A 73 8.14 -3.66 3.04
C ASN A 73 7.32 -4.43 4.07
N PHE A 74 7.17 -5.74 3.89
CA PHE A 74 6.28 -6.53 4.74
C PHE A 74 6.65 -6.47 6.22
N ASP A 75 7.93 -6.44 6.56
CA ASP A 75 8.36 -6.44 7.96
C ASP A 75 8.06 -5.10 8.61
N ILE A 76 8.40 -4.00 7.93
CA ILE A 76 8.12 -2.65 8.42
C ILE A 76 6.60 -2.39 8.46
N ASP A 77 5.90 -2.65 7.35
CA ASP A 77 4.47 -2.39 7.19
C ASP A 77 3.62 -3.18 8.18
N ASN A 78 4.00 -4.43 8.52
CA ASN A 78 3.27 -5.21 9.51
C ASN A 78 3.66 -4.84 10.95
N ASN A 79 4.94 -4.60 11.24
CA ASN A 79 5.35 -4.25 12.60
C ASN A 79 4.83 -2.88 13.05
N THR A 80 4.66 -1.94 12.11
CA THR A 80 4.09 -0.61 12.38
C THR A 80 2.58 -0.62 12.67
N ARG A 81 1.87 -1.74 12.41
CA ARG A 81 0.42 -1.82 12.66
C ARG A 81 0.05 -1.73 14.13
N ILE A 82 0.88 -2.31 15.01
CA ILE A 82 0.64 -2.30 16.46
C ILE A 82 0.80 -0.90 17.06
N PRO A 83 1.91 -0.16 16.85
CA PRO A 83 1.99 1.22 17.32
C PRO A 83 0.96 2.12 16.64
N PHE A 84 0.59 1.87 15.38
CA PHE A 84 -0.55 2.57 14.75
C PHE A 84 -1.87 2.29 15.47
N ALA A 85 -2.17 1.02 15.77
CA ALA A 85 -3.38 0.64 16.49
C ALA A 85 -3.44 1.27 17.88
N HIS A 86 -2.31 1.32 18.58
CA HIS A 86 -2.19 2.02 19.88
C HIS A 86 -2.43 3.52 19.74
N GLY A 87 -1.77 4.19 18.79
CA GLY A 87 -1.96 5.63 18.53
C GLY A 87 -3.38 6.01 18.11
N MET A 88 -4.12 5.06 17.55
CA MET A 88 -5.54 5.20 17.20
C MET A 88 -6.49 4.73 18.32
N ALA A 89 -5.97 4.39 19.50
CA ALA A 89 -6.73 3.86 20.64
C ALA A 89 -7.56 2.59 20.34
N LEU A 90 -7.11 1.77 19.39
CA LEU A 90 -7.75 0.49 19.03
C LEU A 90 -7.32 -0.66 19.95
N ILE A 91 -6.25 -0.48 20.71
CA ILE A 91 -5.75 -1.42 21.72
C ILE A 91 -5.41 -0.67 23.00
N SER A 92 -5.47 -1.35 24.15
CA SER A 92 -5.15 -0.75 25.45
C SER A 92 -3.64 -0.50 25.61
N ASP A 93 -3.30 0.46 26.47
CA ASP A 93 -1.91 0.71 26.89
C ASP A 93 -1.26 -0.54 27.48
N GLU A 94 -2.01 -1.31 28.27
CA GLU A 94 -1.54 -2.56 28.87
C GLU A 94 -1.14 -3.60 27.80
N LEU A 95 -1.98 -3.80 26.77
CA LEU A 95 -1.67 -4.71 25.67
C LEU A 95 -0.46 -4.22 24.87
N TYR A 96 -0.43 -2.93 24.54
CA TYR A 96 0.67 -2.33 23.78
C TYR A 96 2.02 -2.44 24.51
N GLU A 97 2.10 -2.05 25.78
CA GLU A 97 3.34 -2.12 26.56
C GLU A 97 3.78 -3.57 26.80
N SER A 98 2.83 -4.49 26.98
CA SER A 98 3.12 -5.93 27.06
C SER A 98 3.73 -6.45 25.75
N MET A 99 3.13 -6.12 24.60
CA MET A 99 3.64 -6.49 23.28
C MET A 99 5.03 -5.90 23.05
N LYS A 100 5.21 -4.60 23.29
CA LYS A 100 6.49 -3.91 23.11
C LYS A 100 7.60 -4.56 23.93
N LYS A 101 7.32 -4.89 25.19
CA LYS A 101 8.28 -5.55 26.10
C LYS A 101 8.61 -6.99 25.68
N ARG A 102 7.60 -7.80 25.31
CA ARG A 102 7.79 -9.23 25.03
C ARG A 102 8.25 -9.53 23.61
N CYS A 103 7.89 -8.68 22.65
CA CYS A 103 8.18 -8.89 21.23
C CYS A 103 9.39 -8.08 20.72
N GLY A 104 9.89 -7.11 21.50
CA GLY A 104 11.07 -6.31 21.11
C GLY A 104 10.91 -5.54 19.80
N GLY A 105 9.68 -5.17 19.44
CA GLY A 105 9.37 -4.47 18.19
C GLY A 105 9.19 -5.36 16.95
N ASN A 106 9.36 -6.68 17.07
CA ASN A 106 9.06 -7.64 16.00
C ASN A 106 7.81 -8.47 16.33
N TYR A 107 6.73 -8.15 15.65
CA TYR A 107 5.39 -8.72 15.84
C TYR A 107 4.92 -9.54 14.64
N PHE A 108 5.60 -9.43 13.50
CA PHE A 108 5.26 -10.12 12.27
C PHE A 108 6.03 -11.44 12.13
N ASN A 109 7.37 -11.37 12.15
CA ASN A 109 8.25 -12.54 12.04
C ASN A 109 8.74 -12.95 13.43
N VAL A 110 7.81 -13.18 14.35
CA VAL A 110 8.10 -13.54 15.74
C VAL A 110 8.87 -14.86 15.80
N ASP A 111 9.90 -14.94 16.66
CA ASP A 111 10.59 -16.19 16.95
C ASP A 111 9.59 -17.24 17.43
N PRO A 112 9.48 -18.43 16.77
CA PRO A 112 8.60 -19.50 17.21
C PRO A 112 8.77 -19.93 18.67
N GLN A 113 9.95 -19.71 19.26
CA GLN A 113 10.24 -20.02 20.67
C GLN A 113 9.71 -18.96 21.64
N ASN A 114 9.39 -17.75 21.17
CA ASN A 114 8.80 -16.69 21.98
C ASN A 114 7.27 -16.85 22.05
N THR A 115 6.84 -17.86 22.81
CA THR A 115 5.42 -18.21 22.98
C THR A 115 4.60 -17.07 23.59
N GLU A 116 5.19 -16.28 24.50
CA GLU A 116 4.53 -15.11 25.10
C GLU A 116 4.19 -14.07 24.03
N CYS A 117 5.13 -13.71 23.16
CA CYS A 117 4.86 -12.76 22.07
C CYS A 117 3.85 -13.32 21.06
N LEU A 118 3.94 -14.61 20.73
CA LEU A 118 3.00 -15.25 19.80
C LEU A 118 1.55 -15.18 20.29
N GLU A 119 1.30 -15.45 21.58
CA GLU A 119 -0.04 -15.33 22.15
C GLU A 119 -0.52 -13.87 22.17
N LEU A 120 0.34 -12.91 22.53
CA LEU A 120 -0.03 -11.49 22.47
C LEU A 120 -0.36 -11.01 21.04
N VAL A 121 0.40 -11.44 20.03
CA VAL A 121 0.12 -11.13 18.62
C VAL A 121 -1.19 -11.77 18.16
N LYS A 122 -1.50 -12.98 18.63
CA LYS A 122 -2.77 -13.65 18.35
C LYS A 122 -3.95 -12.91 18.98
N ASP A 123 -3.81 -12.42 20.21
CA ASP A 123 -4.82 -11.60 20.87
C ASP A 123 -5.02 -10.26 20.17
N TYR A 124 -3.93 -9.59 19.79
CA TYR A 124 -3.99 -8.40 18.94
C TYR A 124 -4.75 -8.66 17.64
N LYS A 125 -4.48 -9.77 16.93
CA LYS A 125 -5.13 -10.08 15.65
C LYS A 125 -6.64 -10.25 15.78
N LYS A 126 -7.13 -10.83 16.89
CA LYS A 126 -8.57 -10.95 17.17
C LYS A 126 -9.22 -9.57 17.29
N THR A 127 -8.60 -8.68 18.04
CA THR A 127 -9.10 -7.30 18.26
C THR A 127 -8.98 -6.48 16.98
N TYR A 128 -7.80 -6.45 16.35
CA TYR A 128 -7.47 -5.56 15.25
C TYR A 128 -8.36 -5.74 14.02
N TRP A 129 -8.56 -6.98 13.54
CA TRP A 129 -9.34 -7.19 12.31
C TRP A 129 -10.81 -6.81 12.49
N TYR A 130 -11.38 -7.16 13.64
CA TYR A 130 -12.74 -6.83 14.01
C TYR A 130 -12.89 -5.30 14.19
N SER A 131 -12.01 -4.70 15.00
CA SER A 131 -12.04 -3.26 15.30
C SER A 131 -11.78 -2.38 14.08
N LEU A 132 -10.83 -2.71 13.19
CA LEU A 132 -10.55 -1.84 12.05
C LEU A 132 -11.75 -1.73 11.11
N SER A 133 -12.41 -2.85 10.82
CA SER A 133 -13.60 -2.87 9.96
C SER A 133 -14.81 -2.21 10.60
N GLU A 134 -15.03 -2.40 11.91
CA GLU A 134 -16.18 -1.86 12.62
C GLU A 134 -16.03 -0.36 12.91
N TYR A 135 -14.88 0.07 13.45
CA TYR A 135 -14.69 1.45 13.88
C TYR A 135 -14.55 2.42 12.71
N TRP A 136 -13.73 2.09 11.71
CA TRP A 136 -13.47 3.01 10.61
C TRP A 136 -14.63 3.10 9.62
N ALA A 137 -15.33 1.99 9.36
CA ALA A 137 -16.45 2.03 8.42
C ALA A 137 -17.75 2.50 9.08
N ASN A 138 -18.00 2.16 10.35
CA ASN A 138 -19.36 2.18 10.91
C ASN A 138 -19.55 2.85 12.27
N ASN A 139 -18.50 3.21 13.01
CA ASN A 139 -18.67 3.82 14.33
C ASN A 139 -19.21 5.25 14.25
N GLU A 140 -20.30 5.53 14.98
CA GLU A 140 -20.96 6.84 14.96
C GLU A 140 -20.09 7.94 15.55
N SER A 141 -19.32 7.65 16.61
CA SER A 141 -18.39 8.62 17.21
C SER A 141 -17.29 9.00 16.22
N VAL A 142 -16.75 8.04 15.47
CA VAL A 142 -15.76 8.28 14.40
C VAL A 142 -16.38 9.11 13.28
N ARG A 143 -17.56 8.73 12.79
CA ARG A 143 -18.30 9.49 11.76
C ARG A 143 -18.58 10.93 12.21
N ARG A 144 -18.97 11.13 13.47
CA ARG A 144 -19.23 12.45 14.06
C ARG A 144 -17.96 13.28 14.17
N ALA A 145 -16.86 12.70 14.65
CA ALA A 145 -15.56 13.37 14.75
C ALA A 145 -15.04 13.81 13.37
N LEU A 146 -15.20 12.94 12.35
CA LEU A 146 -14.81 13.21 10.97
C LEU A 146 -15.84 14.04 10.19
N ARG A 147 -16.96 14.45 10.82
CA ARG A 147 -18.06 15.20 10.20
C ARG A 147 -18.61 14.52 8.93
N VAL A 148 -18.63 13.19 8.93
CA VAL A 148 -19.21 12.40 7.84
C VAL A 148 -20.72 12.61 7.84
N VAL A 149 -21.23 13.24 6.77
CA VAL A 149 -22.67 13.42 6.56
C VAL A 149 -23.25 12.12 6.04
N LYS A 150 -24.34 11.63 6.64
CA LYS A 150 -25.10 10.50 6.07
C LYS A 150 -25.55 10.89 4.67
N GLY A 151 -25.20 10.08 3.66
CA GLY A 151 -25.69 10.28 2.30
C GLY A 151 -27.22 10.33 2.33
N GLY A 152 -27.81 11.37 1.71
CA GLY A 152 -29.25 11.46 1.55
C GLY A 152 -29.72 10.24 0.79
N GLY A 153 -30.53 9.40 1.43
CA GLY A 153 -31.13 8.24 0.77
C GLY A 153 -31.89 8.73 -0.44
N HIS A 154 -31.40 8.41 -1.63
CA HIS A 154 -32.27 8.38 -2.80
C HIS A 154 -33.16 7.16 -2.59
N THR A 155 -34.35 7.39 -2.05
CA THR A 155 -35.50 6.55 -2.35
C THR A 155 -35.63 6.53 -3.87
N LEU A 156 -35.30 5.37 -4.47
CA LEU A 156 -35.79 5.01 -5.79
C LEU A 156 -37.31 4.86 -5.74
#